data_AF-A0A4S2R9Q9-F1
#
_entry.id   AF-A0A4S2R9Q9-F1
#
_cell.length_a   1.000
_cell.length_b   1.000
_cell.length_c   1.000
_cell.angle_alpha   90.00
_cell.angle_beta   90.00
_cell.angle_gamma   90.00
#
_symmetry.space_group_name_H-M   'P 1'
#
loop_
_entity.id
_entity.type
_entity.pdbx_description
1 polymer ?
#
loop_
_entity_poly.entity_id
_entity_poly.type
_entity_poly.pdbx_seq_one_letter_code
_entity_poly.pdbx_strand_id
1 'polypeptide(L)' 'MSTSSTPTPSGSTAAADANTAIREFVAGRRVWTPADLAELARLRRAWMSATQGSVTRAA' A
#
# COMPACT_ATOMS: atom_id res chain seq x y z
N MET A 1 23.17 12.72 15.46
CA MET A 1 22.34 11.72 14.75
C MET A 1 20.98 11.74 15.41
N SER A 2 20.03 12.50 14.86
CA SER A 2 18.71 12.67 15.49
C SER A 2 17.77 11.62 14.91
N THR A 3 17.49 10.57 15.68
CA THR A 3 16.42 9.62 15.37
C THR A 3 15.10 10.26 15.76
N SER A 4 14.45 10.91 14.80
CA SER A 4 13.07 11.37 14.95
C SER A 4 12.16 10.15 14.97
N SER A 5 11.79 9.69 16.16
CA SER A 5 10.71 8.73 16.36
C SER A 5 9.38 9.44 16.14
N THR A 6 8.97 9.57 14.87
CA THR A 6 7.66 10.09 14.49
C THR A 6 6.58 9.07 14.89
N PRO A 7 5.46 9.48 15.51
CA PRO A 7 4.42 8.56 15.98
C PRO A 7 3.83 7.81 14.78
N THR A 8 3.85 6.47 14.79
CA THR A 8 3.22 5.66 13.76
C THR A 8 1.70 5.67 13.96
N PRO A 9 0.88 6.32 13.12
CA PRO A 9 -0.55 6.05 13.13
C PRO A 9 -0.72 4.65 12.54
N SER A 10 -1.45 3.74 13.20
CA SER A 10 -1.66 2.36 12.70
C SER A 10 -2.20 2.25 11.26
N GLY A 11 -2.70 3.33 10.66
CA GLY A 11 -3.03 3.37 9.23
C GLY A 11 -1.81 3.37 8.30
N SER A 12 -0.68 3.93 8.75
CA SER A 12 0.57 3.96 7.98
C SER A 12 1.15 2.56 7.75
N THR A 13 0.93 1.63 8.68
CA THR A 13 1.36 0.23 8.53
C THR A 13 0.53 -0.49 7.47
N ALA A 14 -0.80 -0.36 7.52
CA ALA A 14 -1.68 -1.01 6.52
C ALA A 14 -1.44 -0.50 5.09
N ALA A 15 -1.16 0.80 4.93
CA ALA A 15 -0.78 1.36 3.64
C ALA A 15 0.62 0.87 3.18
N ALA A 16 1.57 0.72 4.11
CA ALA A 16 2.89 0.17 3.79
C ALA A 16 2.80 -1.29 3.36
N ASP A 17 2.04 -2.13 4.07
CA ASP A 17 1.86 -3.55 3.76
C ASP A 17 1.19 -3.74 2.39
N ALA A 18 0.13 -2.98 2.10
CA ALA A 18 -0.54 -3.01 0.80
C ALA A 18 0.39 -2.58 -0.34
N ASN A 19 1.25 -1.59 -0.10
CA ASN A 19 2.24 -1.14 -1.08
C ASN A 19 3.35 -2.18 -1.31
N THR A 20 3.79 -2.88 -0.26
CA THR A 20 4.74 -4.00 -0.37
C THR A 20 4.13 -5.12 -1.21
N ALA A 21 2.87 -5.50 -0.96
CA ALA A 21 2.17 -6.51 -1.75
C ALA A 21 2.07 -6.12 -3.24
N ILE A 22 1.81 -4.84 -3.56
CA ILE A 22 1.84 -4.35 -4.95
C ILE A 22 3.23 -4.52 -5.57
N ARG A 23 4.30 -4.16 -4.84
CA ARG A 23 5.68 -4.26 -5.33
C ARG A 23 6.09 -5.69 -5.59
N GLU A 24 5.79 -6.61 -4.68
CA GLU A 24 6.04 -8.04 -4.84
C GLU A 24 5.25 -8.62 -6.01
N PHE A 25 3.99 -8.24 -6.16
CA PHE A 25 3.13 -8.72 -7.25
C PHE A 25 3.63 -8.26 -8.62
N VAL A 26 4.10 -7.02 -8.73
CA VAL A 26 4.65 -6.45 -9.98
C VAL A 26 6.08 -6.95 -10.26
N ALA A 27 6.85 -7.28 -9.22
CA ALA A 27 8.25 -7.63 -9.35
C ALA A 27 8.48 -8.81 -10.29
N GLY A 28 9.38 -8.63 -11.27
CA GLY A 28 9.76 -9.67 -12.21
C GLY A 28 8.71 -10.01 -13.28
N ARG A 29 7.49 -9.45 -13.22
CA ARG A 29 6.46 -9.69 -14.24
C ARG A 29 6.70 -8.84 -15.47
N ARG A 30 6.76 -9.52 -16.62
CA ARG A 30 6.93 -8.88 -17.95
C ARG A 30 5.68 -9.00 -18.84
N VAL A 31 4.77 -9.90 -18.50
CA VAL A 31 3.50 -10.12 -19.23
C VAL A 31 2.35 -9.99 -18.24
N TRP A 32 1.27 -9.38 -18.70
CA TRP A 32 0.09 -9.07 -17.90
C TRP A 32 -1.14 -9.70 -18.54
N THR A 33 -1.81 -10.56 -17.78
CA THR A 33 -3.11 -11.10 -18.17
C THR A 33 -4.24 -10.20 -17.63
N PRO A 34 -5.47 -10.32 -18.17
CA PRO A 34 -6.63 -9.64 -17.59
C PRO A 34 -6.84 -9.97 -16.09
N ALA A 35 -6.53 -11.20 -15.67
CA ALA A 35 -6.60 -11.60 -14.26
C ALA A 35 -5.56 -10.85 -13.41
N ASP A 36 -4.35 -10.64 -13.93
CA ASP A 36 -3.31 -9.89 -13.23
C ASP A 36 -3.68 -8.42 -13.06
N LEU A 37 -4.33 -7.83 -14.06
CA LEU A 37 -4.84 -6.46 -13.98
C LEU A 37 -5.97 -6.35 -12.94
N ALA A 38 -6.83 -7.37 -12.84
CA ALA A 38 -7.88 -7.42 -11.82
C ALA A 38 -7.30 -7.50 -10.41
N GLU A 39 -6.27 -8.33 -10.20
CA GLU A 39 -5.58 -8.42 -8.91
C GLU A 39 -4.80 -7.14 -8.58
N LEU A 40 -4.11 -6.54 -9.55
CA LEU A 40 -3.45 -5.24 -9.35
C LEU A 40 -4.46 -4.14 -8.97
N ALA A 41 -5.63 -4.13 -9.60
CA ALA A 41 -6.70 -3.19 -9.27
C ALA A 41 -7.27 -3.43 -7.86
N ARG A 42 -7.35 -4.69 -7.41
CA ARG A 42 -7.72 -5.04 -6.03
C ARG A 42 -6.68 -4.51 -5.03
N LEU A 43 -5.40 -4.77 -5.27
CA LEU A 43 -4.31 -4.33 -4.40
C LEU A 43 -4.24 -2.80 -4.32
N ARG A 44 -4.42 -2.09 -5.45
CA ARG A 44 -4.49 -0.62 -5.47
C ARG A 44 -5.66 -0.07 -4.67
N ARG A 45 -6.84 -0.70 -4.75
CA ARG A 45 -8.01 -0.28 -3.94
C ARG A 45 -7.76 -0.45 -2.44
N ALA A 46 -7.13 -1.54 -2.03
CA ALA A 46 -6.75 -1.77 -0.64
C ALA A 46 -5.75 -0.70 -0.15
N TRP A 47 -4.74 -0.38 -0.96
CA TRP A 47 -3.79 0.69 -0.64
C TRP A 47 -4.47 2.06 -0.52
N MET A 48 -5.32 2.44 -1.48
CA MET A 48 -6.05 3.71 -1.43
C MET A 48 -6.93 3.81 -0.19
N SER A 49 -7.67 2.75 0.16
CA SER A 49 -8.50 2.72 1.37
C SER A 49 -7.66 2.90 2.64
N ALA A 50 -6.52 2.20 2.74
CA ALA A 50 -5.61 2.32 3.89
C ALA A 50 -4.98 3.72 4.00
N THR A 51 -4.60 4.33 2.87
CA THR A 51 -4.07 5.70 2.86
C THR A 51 -5.12 6.74 3.24
N GLN A 52 -6.36 6.63 2.73
CA GLN A 52 -7.45 7.52 3.11
C GLN A 52 -7.81 7.38 4.60
N GLY A 53 -7.90 6.16 5.11
CA GLY A 53 -8.13 5.91 6.55
C GLY A 53 -7.00 6.45 7.44
N SER A 54 -5.78 6.57 6.92
CA SER A 54 -4.66 7.20 7.62
C SER A 54 -4.77 8.72 7.67
N VAL A 55 -5.23 9.35 6.58
CA VAL A 55 -5.41 10.81 6.49
C VAL A 55 -6.53 11.27 7.41
N THR A 56 -7.67 10.55 7.46
CA THR A 56 -8.81 10.94 8.30
C THR A 56 -8.52 10.80 9.80
N ARG A 57 -7.60 9.92 10.21
CA ARG A 57 -7.23 9.73 11.62
C ARG A 57 -6.17 10.72 12.12
N ALA A 58 -5.57 11.49 11.21
CA ALA A 58 -4.51 12.45 11.49
C ALA A 58 -4.96 13.93 11.39
N ALA A 59 -6.26 14.17 11.16
CA ALA A 59 -6.86 15.50 11.01
C ALA A 59 -7.63 15.94 12.27
#